data_AF-A0A2A5YWX9-F1
#
_entry.id   AF-A0A2A5YWX9-F1
#
_cell.length_a   1.000
_cell.length_b   1.000
_cell.length_c   1.000
_cell.angle_alpha   90.00
_cell.angle_beta   90.00
_cell.angle_gamma   90.00
#
_symmetry.space_group_name_H-M   'P 1'
#
loop_
_entity.id
_entity.type
_entity.pdbx_description
1 polymer ?
#
loop_
_entity_poly.entity_id
_entity_poly.type
_entity_poly.pdbx_seq_one_letter_code
_entity_poly.pdbx_strand_id
1 'polypeptide(L)'
;MTAAASIRREAAISFAINAVLSLAFFLGLYGFTPRALRWTAPDGLALDFVPQSLAVALMSALVPALIARRRLRNGPPLRPILLRAGLFAIAGACLGALLARVASGAELPAIAWSTALAGKMLYGGVLGALVATLALRPLLATATVSTRKMH
;
A
#
# COMPACT_ATOMS: atom_id res chain seq x y z
N MET A 1 -3.47 2.03 -26.14
CA MET A 1 -3.27 2.68 -24.81
C MET A 1 -1.78 2.66 -24.48
N THR A 2 -1.19 3.78 -24.07
CA THR A 2 0.24 3.83 -23.70
C THR A 2 0.46 3.19 -22.33
N ALA A 3 1.63 2.57 -22.11
CA ALA A 3 1.98 1.92 -20.84
C ALA A 3 1.89 2.86 -19.62
N ALA A 4 2.12 4.16 -19.81
CA ALA A 4 1.96 5.16 -18.75
C ALA A 4 0.49 5.35 -18.32
N ALA A 5 -0.44 5.29 -19.28
CA ALA A 5 -1.87 5.43 -18.99
C ALA A 5 -2.42 4.22 -18.22
N SER A 6 -1.89 3.00 -18.46
CA SER A 6 -2.24 1.82 -17.68
C SER A 6 -1.65 1.86 -16.27
N ILE A 7 -0.39 2.30 -16.09
CA ILE A 7 0.19 2.48 -14.74
C ILE A 7 -0.61 3.48 -13.92
N ARG A 8 -0.95 4.65 -14.49
CA ARG A 8 -1.70 5.68 -13.76
C ARG A 8 -3.08 5.19 -13.35
N ARG A 9 -3.75 4.44 -14.22
CA ARG A 9 -5.05 3.82 -13.90
C ARG A 9 -4.91 2.82 -12.76
N GLU A 10 -3.92 1.93 -12.80
CA GLU A 10 -3.73 0.94 -11.73
C GLU A 10 -3.27 1.59 -10.41
N ALA A 11 -2.46 2.65 -10.46
CA ALA A 11 -2.10 3.43 -9.29
C ALA A 11 -3.32 4.09 -8.64
N ALA A 12 -4.23 4.66 -9.44
CA ALA A 12 -5.47 5.26 -8.95
C ALA A 12 -6.43 4.21 -8.36
N ILE A 13 -6.56 3.04 -8.98
CA ILE A 13 -7.35 1.92 -8.45
C ILE A 13 -6.75 1.44 -7.12
N SER A 14 -5.43 1.25 -7.07
CA SER A 14 -4.72 0.85 -5.85
C SER A 14 -4.89 1.88 -4.74
N PHE A 15 -4.81 3.18 -5.08
CA PHE A 15 -5.09 4.26 -4.13
C PHE A 15 -6.47 4.10 -3.50
N ALA A 16 -7.51 3.98 -4.32
CA ALA A 16 -8.89 3.91 -3.86
C ALA A 16 -9.13 2.68 -2.97
N ILE A 17 -8.67 1.50 -3.41
CA ILE A 17 -8.81 0.25 -2.64
C ILE A 17 -8.11 0.37 -1.28
N ASN A 18 -6.86 0.82 -1.26
CA ASN A 18 -6.10 0.89 0.00
C ASN A 18 -6.61 2.01 0.93
N ALA A 19 -7.14 3.11 0.39
CA ALA A 19 -7.82 4.13 1.19
C ALA A 19 -9.08 3.57 1.88
N VAL A 20 -9.90 2.80 1.16
CA VAL A 20 -11.09 2.14 1.74
C VAL A 20 -10.72 1.06 2.75
N LEU A 21 -9.69 0.26 2.48
CA LEU A 21 -9.20 -0.72 3.45
C LEU A 21 -8.64 -0.04 4.71
N SER A 22 -7.94 1.08 4.55
CA SER A 22 -7.44 1.88 5.67
C SER A 22 -8.58 2.46 6.50
N LEU A 23 -9.67 2.91 5.85
CA LEU A 23 -10.91 3.30 6.52
C LEU A 23 -11.48 2.12 7.34
N ALA A 24 -11.66 0.96 6.73
CA ALA A 24 -12.23 -0.21 7.42
C ALA A 24 -11.35 -0.65 8.61
N PHE A 25 -10.04 -0.67 8.43
CA PHE A 25 -9.09 -1.00 9.49
C PHE A 25 -9.13 0.02 10.63
N PHE A 26 -9.17 1.32 10.30
CA PHE A 26 -9.28 2.39 11.28
C PHE A 26 -10.57 2.29 12.09
N LEU A 27 -11.71 2.06 11.43
CA LEU A 27 -12.99 1.86 12.11
C LEU A 27 -12.98 0.62 13.00
N GLY A 28 -12.30 -0.45 12.58
CA GLY A 28 -12.12 -1.66 13.39
C GLY A 28 -11.32 -1.44 14.66
N LEU A 29 -10.31 -0.57 14.64
CA LEU A 29 -9.45 -0.27 15.80
C LEU A 29 -10.00 0.84 16.70
N TYR A 30 -10.53 1.91 16.10
CA TYR A 30 -10.88 3.15 16.81
C TYR A 30 -12.39 3.37 16.96
N GLY A 31 -13.21 2.50 16.36
CA GLY A 31 -14.66 2.60 16.38
C GLY A 31 -15.20 3.77 15.55
N PHE A 32 -16.50 4.02 15.70
CA PHE A 32 -17.25 5.02 14.94
C PHE A 32 -17.48 6.33 15.69
N THR A 33 -17.13 6.40 16.98
CA THR A 33 -17.40 7.55 17.85
C THR A 33 -16.28 8.58 17.74
N PRO A 34 -16.57 9.82 17.28
CA PRO A 34 -15.56 10.88 17.22
C PRO A 34 -15.00 11.21 18.61
N ARG A 35 -13.69 11.13 18.76
CA ARG A 35 -12.95 11.50 19.98
C ARG A 35 -11.54 11.97 19.66
N ALA A 36 -10.83 12.54 20.63
CA ALA A 36 -9.39 12.77 20.46
C ALA A 36 -8.65 11.42 20.57
N LEU A 37 -7.73 11.17 19.64
CA LEU A 37 -6.90 9.97 19.60
C LEU A 37 -5.46 10.30 19.94
N ARG A 38 -4.84 9.47 20.79
CA ARG A 38 -3.43 9.59 21.17
C ARG A 38 -2.53 8.78 20.23
N TRP A 39 -1.33 9.31 19.99
CA TRP A 39 -0.32 8.63 19.16
C TRP A 39 0.25 7.38 19.85
N THR A 40 0.41 7.45 21.17
CA THR A 40 0.89 6.37 22.02
C THR A 40 -0.26 5.79 22.85
N ALA A 41 0.06 4.99 23.88
CA ALA A 41 -0.95 4.41 24.76
C ALA A 41 -1.91 5.48 25.33
N PRO A 42 -3.22 5.17 25.43
CA PRO A 42 -3.83 3.85 25.21
C PRO A 42 -4.25 3.56 23.75
N ASP A 43 -4.32 4.57 22.87
CA ASP A 43 -4.89 4.39 21.52
C ASP A 43 -3.90 3.81 20.50
N GLY A 44 -2.62 4.16 20.59
CA GLY A 44 -1.56 3.56 19.75
C GLY A 44 -1.65 3.90 18.26
N LEU A 45 -2.12 5.10 17.89
CA LEU A 45 -2.22 5.58 16.49
C LEU A 45 -0.89 5.66 15.73
N ALA A 46 0.24 5.56 16.43
CA ALA A 46 1.55 5.42 15.82
C ALA A 46 1.85 3.96 15.45
N LEU A 47 1.45 2.99 16.27
CA LEU A 47 1.84 1.58 16.10
C LEU A 47 1.07 0.88 14.98
N ASP A 48 -0.17 1.29 14.72
CA ASP A 48 -1.01 0.78 13.64
C ASP A 48 -0.42 1.04 12.22
N PHE A 49 0.52 1.99 12.06
CA PHE A 49 1.26 2.18 10.81
C PHE A 49 2.01 0.91 10.40
N VAL A 50 2.48 0.09 11.35
CA VAL A 50 3.20 -1.15 11.03
C VAL A 50 2.29 -2.17 10.32
N PRO A 51 1.21 -2.67 10.93
CA PRO A 51 0.31 -3.61 10.27
C PRO A 51 -0.37 -3.00 9.04
N GLN A 52 -0.72 -1.70 9.06
CA GLN A 52 -1.31 -1.01 7.90
C GLN A 52 -0.36 -1.01 6.71
N SER A 53 0.89 -0.57 6.88
CA SER A 53 1.85 -0.46 5.77
C SER A 53 2.28 -1.82 5.23
N LEU A 54 2.40 -2.82 6.10
CA LEU A 54 2.65 -4.20 5.70
C LEU A 54 1.52 -4.70 4.79
N ALA A 55 0.27 -4.57 5.23
CA ALA A 55 -0.90 -5.05 4.50
C ALA A 55 -1.08 -4.31 3.16
N VAL A 56 -0.98 -2.97 3.18
CA VAL A 56 -1.10 -2.12 1.99
C VAL A 56 -0.03 -2.47 0.95
N ALA A 57 1.24 -2.57 1.37
CA ALA A 57 2.33 -2.89 0.45
C ALA A 57 2.22 -4.31 -0.12
N LEU A 58 1.85 -5.29 0.72
CA LEU A 58 1.63 -6.66 0.28
C LEU A 58 0.52 -6.74 -0.77
N MET A 59 -0.68 -6.21 -0.46
CA MET A 59 -1.85 -6.26 -1.33
C MET A 59 -1.60 -5.54 -2.65
N SER A 60 -0.98 -4.36 -2.60
CA SER A 60 -0.70 -3.53 -3.77
C SER A 60 0.32 -4.15 -4.73
N ALA A 61 1.24 -4.98 -4.23
CA ALA A 61 2.18 -5.72 -5.06
C ALA A 61 1.59 -7.06 -5.55
N LEU A 62 0.83 -7.75 -4.69
CA LEU A 62 0.37 -9.12 -4.95
C LEU A 62 -0.85 -9.16 -5.89
N VAL A 63 -1.88 -8.35 -5.61
CA VAL A 63 -3.17 -8.44 -6.32
C VAL A 63 -3.02 -8.18 -7.83
N PRO A 64 -2.34 -7.11 -8.30
CA PRO A 64 -2.16 -6.90 -9.74
C PRO A 64 -1.35 -8.01 -10.40
N ALA A 65 -0.34 -8.55 -9.71
CA ALA A 65 0.50 -9.63 -10.23
C ALA A 65 -0.29 -10.95 -10.38
N LEU A 66 -1.16 -11.28 -9.43
CA LEU A 66 -2.02 -12.46 -9.51
C LEU A 66 -3.08 -12.32 -10.61
N ILE A 67 -3.68 -11.13 -10.77
CA ILE A 67 -4.63 -10.84 -11.85
C ILE A 67 -3.93 -10.96 -13.22
N ALA A 68 -2.74 -10.37 -13.37
CA ALA A 68 -1.95 -10.47 -14.59
C ALA A 68 -1.58 -11.92 -14.91
N ARG A 69 -1.18 -12.70 -13.89
CA ARG A 69 -0.88 -14.13 -14.05
C ARG A 69 -2.10 -14.92 -14.54
N ARG A 70 -3.30 -14.69 -13.96
CA ARG A 70 -4.54 -15.39 -14.37
C ARG A 70 -4.93 -15.13 -15.83
N ARG A 71 -4.60 -13.95 -16.37
CA ARG A 71 -4.87 -13.59 -17.77
C ARG A 71 -3.91 -14.25 -18.77
N LEU A 72 -2.80 -14.81 -18.31
CA LEU A 72 -1.79 -15.46 -19.15
C LEU A 72 -1.92 -16.99 -19.00
N ARG A 73 -2.21 -17.72 -20.10
CA ARG A 73 -2.33 -19.20 -20.09
C ARG A 73 -1.10 -19.90 -19.49
N ASN A 74 0.10 -19.34 -19.71
CA ASN A 74 1.36 -19.76 -19.11
C ASN A 74 1.98 -18.60 -18.29
N GLY A 75 1.21 -18.09 -17.32
CA GLY A 75 1.68 -17.00 -16.47
C GLY A 75 2.95 -17.36 -15.67
N PRO A 76 3.71 -16.35 -15.22
CA PRO A 76 4.97 -16.57 -14.50
C PRO A 76 4.77 -17.44 -13.24
N PRO A 77 5.83 -18.14 -12.79
CA PRO A 77 5.77 -18.96 -11.58
C PRO A 77 5.34 -18.11 -10.38
N LEU A 78 4.61 -18.73 -9.45
CA LEU A 78 4.03 -18.03 -8.30
C LEU A 78 5.10 -17.54 -7.33
N ARG A 79 6.19 -18.29 -7.17
CA ARG A 79 7.24 -18.02 -6.18
C ARG A 79 7.87 -16.63 -6.34
N PRO A 80 8.34 -16.18 -7.53
CA PRO A 80 8.84 -14.81 -7.70
C PRO A 80 7.81 -13.71 -7.36
N ILE A 81 6.52 -13.93 -7.64
CA ILE A 81 5.45 -12.98 -7.30
C ILE A 81 5.35 -12.85 -5.78
N LEU A 82 5.28 -13.97 -5.07
CA LEU A 82 5.16 -14.00 -3.61
C LEU A 82 6.40 -13.40 -2.94
N LEU A 83 7.61 -13.74 -3.40
CA LEU A 83 8.84 -13.17 -2.86
C LEU A 83 8.89 -11.66 -3.04
N ARG A 84 8.54 -11.15 -4.23
CA ARG A 84 8.52 -9.71 -4.48
C ARG A 84 7.47 -8.98 -3.65
N ALA A 85 6.28 -9.56 -3.53
CA ALA A 85 5.23 -9.00 -2.67
C ALA A 85 5.65 -9.01 -1.20
N GLY A 86 6.32 -10.08 -0.74
CA GLY A 86 6.90 -10.17 0.60
C GLY A 86 7.98 -9.11 0.85
N LEU A 87 8.86 -8.85 -0.11
CA LEU A 87 9.85 -7.77 0.00
C LEU A 87 9.20 -6.39 0.14
N PHE A 88 8.16 -6.10 -0.66
CA PHE A 88 7.39 -4.87 -0.49
C PHE A 88 6.67 -4.80 0.85
N ALA A 89 6.11 -5.92 1.33
CA ALA A 89 5.46 -6.00 2.64
C ALA A 89 6.44 -5.69 3.78
N ILE A 90 7.63 -6.28 3.74
CA ILE A 90 8.70 -6.02 4.73
C ILE A 90 9.15 -4.55 4.64
N ALA A 91 9.41 -4.01 3.44
CA ALA A 91 9.77 -2.62 3.27
C ALA A 91 8.67 -1.66 3.79
N GLY A 92 7.41 -1.99 3.54
CA GLY A 92 6.25 -1.29 4.08
C GLY A 92 6.20 -1.34 5.59
N ALA A 93 6.41 -2.51 6.20
CA ALA A 93 6.46 -2.66 7.66
C ALA A 93 7.60 -1.85 8.28
N CYS A 94 8.80 -1.84 7.67
CA CYS A 94 9.92 -1.03 8.11
C CYS A 94 9.61 0.47 8.03
N LEU A 95 8.96 0.93 6.95
CA LEU A 95 8.50 2.31 6.82
C LEU A 95 7.46 2.64 7.91
N GLY A 96 6.48 1.76 8.12
CA GLY A 96 5.48 1.91 9.18
C GLY A 96 6.12 1.97 10.57
N ALA A 97 7.13 1.15 10.84
CA ALA A 97 7.85 1.14 12.11
C ALA A 97 8.69 2.40 12.32
N LEU A 98 9.30 2.92 11.25
CA LEU A 98 10.01 4.20 11.29
C LEU A 98 9.05 5.35 11.61
N LEU A 99 7.90 5.41 10.92
CA LEU A 99 6.87 6.41 11.19
C LEU A 99 6.31 6.29 12.62
N ALA A 100 6.05 5.07 13.07
CA ALA A 100 5.62 4.79 14.44
C ALA A 100 6.63 5.31 15.47
N ARG A 101 7.92 5.05 15.24
CA ARG A 101 9.03 5.49 16.10
C ARG A 101 9.12 7.01 16.16
N VAL A 102 9.08 7.68 15.00
CA VAL A 102 9.16 9.14 14.91
C VAL A 102 7.95 9.79 15.59
N ALA A 103 6.74 9.31 15.30
CA ALA A 103 5.51 9.85 15.90
C ALA A 103 5.46 9.65 17.41
N SER A 104 5.93 8.50 17.91
CA SER A 104 5.96 8.20 19.34
C SER A 104 7.01 9.00 20.09
N GLY A 105 8.13 9.37 19.44
CA GLY A 105 9.20 10.15 20.06
C GLY A 105 8.99 11.67 20.02
N ALA A 106 8.06 12.16 19.20
CA ALA A 106 7.83 13.59 18.99
C ALA A 106 6.81 14.23 19.96
N GLU A 107 6.32 13.49 20.97
CA GLU A 107 5.33 13.95 21.96
C GLU A 107 4.13 14.69 21.35
N LEU A 108 3.65 14.19 20.21
CA LEU A 108 2.61 14.86 19.43
C LEU A 108 1.30 14.97 20.23
N PRO A 109 0.60 16.11 20.15
CA PRO A 109 -0.69 16.28 20.80
C PRO A 109 -1.72 15.30 20.22
N ALA A 110 -2.75 15.02 21.02
CA ALA A 110 -3.87 14.20 20.57
C ALA A 110 -4.51 14.82 19.32
N ILE A 111 -4.83 13.98 18.35
CA ILE A 111 -5.38 14.38 17.06
C ILE A 111 -6.87 14.08 17.02
N ALA A 112 -7.66 14.92 16.35
CA ALA A 112 -9.07 14.66 16.15
C ALA A 112 -9.28 13.38 15.33
N TRP A 113 -10.28 12.57 15.70
CA TRP A 113 -10.63 11.31 15.04
C TRP A 113 -10.76 11.43 13.51
N SER A 114 -11.44 12.48 13.02
CA SER A 114 -11.66 12.69 11.58
C SER A 114 -10.36 13.00 10.85
N THR A 115 -9.48 13.80 11.46
CA THR A 115 -8.16 14.11 10.91
C THR A 115 -7.25 12.87 10.92
N ALA A 116 -7.30 12.06 11.98
CA ALA A 116 -6.59 10.78 12.03
C ALA A 116 -7.06 9.82 10.93
N LEU A 117 -8.38 9.68 10.76
CA LEU A 117 -8.98 8.86 9.72
C LEU A 117 -8.55 9.33 8.32
N ALA A 118 -8.72 10.62 8.03
CA ALA A 118 -8.34 11.19 6.74
C ALA A 118 -6.84 10.98 6.46
N GLY A 119 -5.99 11.19 7.48
CA GLY A 119 -4.55 10.93 7.39
C GLY A 119 -4.24 9.47 7.07
N LYS A 120 -4.91 8.51 7.72
CA LYS A 120 -4.72 7.07 7.49
C LYS A 120 -5.19 6.65 6.10
N MET A 121 -6.33 7.17 5.63
CA MET A 121 -6.83 6.91 4.29
C MET A 121 -5.89 7.46 3.22
N LEU A 122 -5.45 8.72 3.36
CA LEU A 122 -4.49 9.34 2.44
C LEU A 122 -3.17 8.58 2.45
N TYR A 123 -2.63 8.25 3.62
CA TYR A 123 -1.40 7.49 3.75
C TYR A 123 -1.48 6.12 3.07
N GLY A 124 -2.50 5.31 3.40
CA GLY A 124 -2.69 3.99 2.82
C GLY A 124 -2.92 4.05 1.31
N GLY A 125 -3.70 5.02 0.83
CA GLY A 125 -3.91 5.25 -0.59
C GLY A 125 -2.61 5.60 -1.33
N VAL A 126 -1.84 6.58 -0.82
CA VAL A 126 -0.57 7.01 -1.43
C VAL A 126 0.44 5.86 -1.45
N LEU A 127 0.61 5.16 -0.33
CA LEU A 127 1.51 4.01 -0.24
C LEU A 127 1.09 2.91 -1.23
N GLY A 128 -0.21 2.60 -1.31
CA GLY A 128 -0.72 1.60 -2.25
C GLY A 128 -0.50 1.98 -3.71
N ALA A 129 -0.72 3.24 -4.07
CA ALA A 129 -0.45 3.75 -5.43
C ALA A 129 1.03 3.68 -5.79
N LEU A 130 1.91 4.06 -4.86
CA LEU A 130 3.35 4.00 -5.01
C LEU A 130 3.82 2.56 -5.23
N VAL A 131 3.42 1.63 -4.36
CA VAL A 131 3.82 0.23 -4.45
C VAL A 131 3.30 -0.42 -5.73
N ALA A 132 2.04 -0.17 -6.11
CA ALA A 132 1.49 -0.67 -7.37
C ALA A 132 2.29 -0.15 -8.59
N THR A 133 2.64 1.14 -8.59
CA THR A 133 3.47 1.75 -9.63
C THR A 133 4.84 1.09 -9.73
N LEU A 134 5.53 0.91 -8.59
CA LEU A 134 6.85 0.28 -8.53
C LEU A 134 6.80 -1.21 -8.90
N ALA A 135 5.73 -1.91 -8.53
CA ALA A 135 5.51 -3.31 -8.89
C ALA A 135 5.35 -3.49 -10.41
N LEU A 136 4.59 -2.60 -11.07
CA LEU A 136 4.27 -2.66 -12.49
C LEU A 136 5.39 -2.16 -13.41
N ARG A 137 6.22 -1.20 -12.97
CA ARG A 137 7.31 -0.62 -13.78
C ARG A 137 8.22 -1.66 -14.46
N PRO A 138 8.78 -2.66 -13.74
CA PRO A 138 9.64 -3.66 -14.37
C PRO A 138 8.92 -4.56 -15.38
N LEU A 139 7.64 -4.87 -15.14
CA LEU A 139 6.84 -5.72 -16.03
C LEU A 139 6.62 -5.07 -17.40
N LEU A 140 6.48 -3.74 -17.43
CA LEU A 140 6.30 -2.98 -18.66
C LEU A 140 7.62 -2.72 -19.39
N ALA A 141 8.73 -2.56 -18.66
CA ALA A 141 10.06 -2.44 -19.25
C ALA A 141 10.48 -3.73 -19.99
N THR A 142 10.06 -4.91 -19.51
CA THR A 142 10.33 -6.18 -20.21
C THR A 142 9.48 -6.32 -21.49
N ALA A 143 8.23 -5.82 -21.48
CA ALA A 143 7.34 -5.90 -22.64
C ALA A 143 7.81 -5.03 -23.82
N THR A 144 8.33 -3.83 -23.56
CA THR A 144 8.84 -2.92 -24.61
C THR A 144 10.12 -3.44 -25.28
N VAL A 145 10.98 -4.14 -24.53
CA VAL A 145 12.20 -4.76 -25.08
C VAL A 145 11.88 -5.96 -25.97
N SER A 146 10.85 -6.76 -25.64
CA SER A 146 10.42 -7.89 -26.47
C SER A 146 9.92 -7.45 -27.85
N THR A 147 9.17 -6.35 -27.93
CA THR A 147 8.69 -5.78 -29.21
C THR A 147 9.82 -5.20 -30.06
N ARG A 148 10.94 -4.78 -29.45
CA ARG A 148 12.08 -4.18 -30.17
C ARG A 148 13.04 -5.22 -30.76
N LYS A 149 12.98 -6.48 -30.32
CA LYS A 149 13.77 -7.59 -30.88
C LYS A 149 13.09 -8.32 -32.05
N MET A 150 11.86 -7.94 -32.41
CA MET A 150 11.10 -8.52 -33.53
C MET A 150 11.14 -7.66 -34.80
N HIS A 151 11.90 -6.56 -34.78
CA HIS A 151 12.23 -5.71 -35.92
C HIS A 151 13.75 -5.60 -36.02
#